data_AF-A0A835NXH8-F1
#
_entry.id   AF-A0A835NXH8-F1
#
_cell.length_a   1.000
_cell.length_b   1.000
_cell.length_c   1.000
_cell.angle_alpha   90.00
_cell.angle_beta   90.00
_cell.angle_gamma   90.00
#
_symmetry.space_group_name_H-M   'P 1'
#
loop_
_entity.id
_entity.type
_entity.pdbx_description
1 polymer ?
#
loop_
_entity_poly.entity_id
_entity_poly.type
_entity_poly.pdbx_seq_one_letter_code
_entity_poly.pdbx_strand_id
1 'polypeptide(L)'
;MWKIHLSSKGMVTIAELREKWKNLGLPEEQLGAILQLDNFGEEMEWMKFLALGCSVLGGSLLSSMKQACEILTRDPEGGAARIPFETFSFLYSYLASIDGEISKTETKAFLLGIEKQACQGSGVVLP
;
A
#
# COMPACT_ATOMS: atom_id res chain seq x y z
N MET A 1 8.14 6.26 -17.08
CA MET A 1 9.51 6.16 -16.52
C MET A 1 9.46 6.39 -15.00
N TRP A 2 8.74 5.54 -14.25
CA TRP A 2 8.66 5.61 -12.77
C TRP A 2 8.64 4.21 -12.10
N LYS A 3 8.57 3.12 -12.88
CA LYS A 3 8.20 1.78 -12.37
C LYS A 3 9.33 0.93 -11.75
N ILE A 4 10.60 1.34 -11.68
CA ILE A 4 11.71 0.41 -11.31
C ILE A 4 12.79 0.99 -10.38
N HIS A 5 12.46 1.79 -9.36
CA HIS A 5 13.47 2.02 -8.31
C HIS A 5 12.99 2.13 -6.86
N LEU A 6 11.69 2.15 -6.60
CA LEU A 6 11.18 2.09 -5.22
C LEU A 6 10.88 0.65 -4.75
N SER A 7 11.00 -0.34 -5.66
CA SER A 7 10.56 -1.71 -5.41
C SER A 7 11.60 -2.63 -4.75
N SER A 8 12.73 -2.12 -4.21
CA SER A 8 13.75 -3.04 -3.64
C SER A 8 14.51 -2.61 -2.38
N LYS A 9 14.43 -1.36 -1.90
CA LYS A 9 14.98 -0.92 -0.60
C LYS A 9 14.19 0.31 -0.17
N GLY A 10 13.48 0.39 0.95
CA GLY A 10 13.44 -0.38 2.20
C GLY A 10 13.07 0.60 3.31
N MET A 11 13.55 1.83 3.19
CA MET A 11 13.17 3.00 3.96
C MET A 11 13.26 4.23 3.04
N VAL A 12 12.45 5.25 3.29
CA VAL A 12 12.49 6.57 2.66
C VAL A 12 12.51 7.62 3.76
N THR A 13 13.33 8.66 3.58
CA THR A 13 13.34 9.79 4.54
C THR A 13 12.13 10.70 4.31
N ILE A 14 11.69 11.41 5.35
CA ILE A 14 10.63 12.42 5.21
C ILE A 14 11.05 13.52 4.21
N ALA A 15 12.34 13.85 4.15
CA ALA A 15 12.86 14.88 3.25
C ALA A 15 12.70 14.48 1.77
N GLU A 16 13.15 13.27 1.40
CA GLU A 16 12.99 12.75 0.03
C GLU A 16 11.52 12.62 -0.37
N LEU A 17 10.69 12.23 0.59
CA LEU A 17 9.25 12.11 0.39
C LEU A 17 8.62 13.47 0.10
N ARG A 18 8.91 14.49 0.91
CA ARG A 18 8.43 15.87 0.70
C ARG A 18 8.85 16.43 -0.65
N GLU A 19 10.10 16.20 -1.04
CA GLU A 19 10.59 16.64 -2.35
C GLU A 19 9.78 15.99 -3.48
N LYS A 20 9.58 14.67 -3.43
CA LYS A 20 8.76 13.95 -4.42
C LYS A 20 7.30 14.40 -4.40
N TRP A 21 6.72 14.62 -3.22
CA TRP A 21 5.34 15.07 -3.07
C TRP A 21 5.13 16.46 -3.69
N LYS A 22 6.07 17.37 -3.45
CA LYS A 22 6.10 18.71 -4.06
C LYS A 22 6.27 18.65 -5.57
N ASN A 23 7.14 17.76 -6.08
CA ASN A 23 7.34 17.57 -7.52
C ASN A 23 6.09 17.02 -8.23
N LEU A 24 5.24 16.29 -7.52
CA LEU A 24 3.94 15.83 -8.01
C LEU A 24 2.85 16.93 -7.96
N GLY A 25 3.15 18.09 -7.36
CA GLY A 25 2.20 19.18 -7.20
C GLY A 25 1.07 18.87 -6.22
N LEU A 26 1.27 17.91 -5.31
CA LEU A 26 0.27 17.51 -4.33
C LEU A 26 0.28 18.47 -3.11
N PRO A 27 -0.88 18.71 -2.46
CA PRO A 27 -0.95 19.58 -1.29
C PRO A 27 -0.11 19.06 -0.11
N GLU A 28 0.70 19.93 0.51
CA GLU A 28 1.50 19.60 1.69
C GLU A 28 0.62 19.19 2.89
N GLU A 29 -0.59 19.75 2.99
CA GLU A 29 -1.56 19.39 4.03
C GLU A 29 -1.95 17.90 3.96
N GLN A 30 -2.10 17.34 2.75
CA GLN A 30 -2.38 15.92 2.56
C GLN A 30 -1.20 15.05 3.02
N LEU A 31 0.03 15.50 2.73
CA LEU A 31 1.22 14.81 3.22
C LEU A 31 1.29 14.81 4.74
N GLY A 32 1.00 15.97 5.36
CA GLY A 32 0.93 16.11 6.80
C GLY A 32 -0.10 15.17 7.42
N ALA A 33 -1.31 15.10 6.84
CA ALA A 33 -2.36 14.19 7.31
C ALA A 33 -1.91 12.72 7.25
N ILE A 34 -1.26 12.28 6.16
CA ILE A 34 -0.75 10.91 6.02
C ILE A 34 0.33 10.62 7.08
N LEU A 35 1.25 11.55 7.30
CA LEU A 35 2.33 11.38 8.28
C LEU A 35 1.85 11.37 9.74
N GLN A 36 0.64 11.83 10.02
CA GLN A 36 0.04 11.78 11.37
C GLN A 36 -0.70 10.47 11.66
N LEU A 37 -0.96 9.63 10.65
CA LEU A 37 -1.69 8.37 10.83
C LEU A 37 -0.83 7.27 11.48
N ASP A 38 0.49 7.42 11.45
CA ASP A 38 1.43 6.51 12.11
C ASP A 38 2.62 7.32 12.65
N ASN A 39 3.30 6.82 13.68
CA ASN A 39 4.42 7.52 14.31
C ASN A 39 5.72 7.29 13.53
N PHE A 40 5.83 7.92 12.36
CA PHE A 40 7.04 7.87 11.55
C PHE A 40 8.19 8.65 12.20
N GLY A 41 9.37 8.02 12.24
CA GLY A 41 10.62 8.66 12.63
C GLY A 41 11.21 9.49 11.49
N GLU A 42 12.54 9.58 11.44
CA GLU A 42 13.24 10.26 10.34
C GLU A 42 13.15 9.50 9.00
N GLU A 43 12.98 8.18 9.10
CA GLU A 43 12.84 7.24 7.99
C GLU A 43 11.62 6.35 8.20
N MET A 44 11.00 5.91 7.11
CA MET A 44 9.87 5.00 7.13
C MET A 44 9.86 4.04 5.94
N GLU A 45 9.22 2.90 6.10
CA GLU A 45 9.06 1.95 5.00
C GLU A 45 8.14 2.56 3.93
N TRP A 46 8.65 2.71 2.70
CA TRP A 46 7.89 3.26 1.57
C TRP A 46 6.51 2.60 1.39
N MET A 47 6.45 1.28 1.61
CA MET A 47 5.20 0.51 1.45
C MET A 47 4.13 0.91 2.47
N LYS A 48 4.53 1.29 3.70
CA LYS A 48 3.59 1.78 4.72
C LYS A 48 3.05 3.15 4.33
N PHE A 49 3.92 4.04 3.87
CA PHE A 49 3.50 5.34 3.36
C PHE A 49 2.53 5.23 2.20
N LEU A 50 2.85 4.37 1.22
CA LEU A 50 1.97 4.13 0.08
C LEU A 50 0.60 3.63 0.53
N ALA A 51 0.56 2.69 1.48
CA ALA A 51 -0.69 2.17 2.02
C ALA A 51 -1.53 3.30 2.64
N LEU A 52 -0.94 4.13 3.51
CA LEU A 52 -1.64 5.26 4.13
C LEU A 52 -2.08 6.31 3.10
N GLY A 53 -1.26 6.60 2.09
CA GLY A 53 -1.67 7.47 0.99
C GLY A 53 -2.92 6.93 0.29
N CYS A 54 -2.99 5.62 0.07
CA CYS A 54 -4.18 4.98 -0.50
C CYS A 54 -5.37 5.00 0.46
N SER A 55 -5.16 4.99 1.79
CA SER A 55 -6.24 5.07 2.77
C SER A 55 -6.88 6.45 2.84
N VAL A 56 -6.08 7.50 2.80
CA VAL A 56 -6.55 8.88 2.74
C VAL A 56 -7.36 9.14 1.46
N LEU A 57 -6.96 8.55 0.34
CA LEU A 57 -7.66 8.70 -0.95
C LEU A 57 -8.86 7.76 -1.11
N GLY A 58 -8.78 6.56 -0.54
CA GLY A 58 -9.75 5.49 -0.77
C GLY A 58 -11.01 5.60 0.10
N GLY A 59 -10.90 6.10 1.32
CA GLY A 59 -12.03 6.22 2.25
C GLY A 59 -12.57 4.88 2.79
N SER A 60 -12.03 3.73 2.36
CA SER A 60 -12.29 2.41 2.94
C SER A 60 -11.10 1.49 2.71
N LEU A 61 -10.91 0.45 3.54
CA LEU A 61 -9.82 -0.51 3.37
C LEU A 61 -9.79 -1.14 1.96
N LEU A 62 -10.96 -1.49 1.42
CA LEU A 62 -11.06 -2.16 0.12
C LEU A 62 -10.65 -1.23 -1.04
N SER A 63 -11.15 0.00 -1.08
CA SER A 63 -10.78 0.98 -2.10
C SER A 63 -9.30 1.39 -2.00
N SER A 64 -8.76 1.43 -0.78
CA SER A 64 -7.32 1.65 -0.54
C SER A 64 -6.48 0.53 -1.15
N MET A 65 -6.86 -0.72 -0.90
CA MET A 65 -6.18 -1.88 -1.45
C MET A 65 -6.23 -1.92 -2.98
N LYS A 66 -7.37 -1.56 -3.59
CA LYS A 66 -7.49 -1.46 -5.06
C LYS A 66 -6.52 -0.44 -5.64
N GLN A 67 -6.48 0.76 -5.08
CA GLN A 67 -5.53 1.80 -5.53
C GLN A 67 -4.08 1.37 -5.34
N ALA A 68 -3.74 0.73 -4.22
CA ALA A 68 -2.40 0.22 -3.99
C ALA A 68 -1.99 -0.82 -5.02
N CYS A 69 -2.92 -1.71 -5.43
CA CYS A 69 -2.69 -2.69 -6.47
C CYS A 69 -2.45 -2.03 -7.84
N GLU A 70 -3.25 -1.03 -8.21
CA GLU A 70 -3.05 -0.25 -9.46
C GLU A 70 -1.69 0.45 -9.51
N ILE A 71 -1.22 0.98 -8.38
CA ILE A 71 0.08 1.68 -8.31
C ILE A 71 1.25 0.70 -8.41
N LEU A 72 1.14 -0.46 -7.76
CA LEU A 72 2.23 -1.43 -7.63
C LEU A 72 2.29 -2.45 -8.77
N THR A 73 1.20 -2.63 -9.51
CA THR A 73 1.10 -3.65 -10.53
C THR A 73 2.13 -3.43 -11.65
N ARG A 74 2.65 -4.55 -12.15
CA ARG A 74 3.43 -4.57 -13.40
C ARG A 74 2.55 -4.69 -14.64
N ASP A 75 1.25 -4.90 -14.46
CA ASP A 75 0.30 -4.94 -15.56
C ASP A 75 0.25 -3.58 -16.28
N PRO A 76 -0.18 -3.58 -17.56
CA PRO A 76 -0.53 -2.35 -18.26
C PRO A 76 -1.64 -1.60 -17.52
N GLU A 77 -1.68 -0.28 -17.72
CA GLU A 77 -2.75 0.57 -17.19
C GLU A 77 -4.12 0.10 -17.72
N GLY A 78 -5.10 -0.04 -16.82
CA GLY A 78 -6.40 -0.65 -17.13
C GLY A 78 -6.40 -2.19 -17.21
N GLY A 79 -5.29 -2.83 -16.85
CA GLY A 79 -5.16 -4.29 -16.73
C GLY A 79 -5.77 -4.85 -15.44
N ALA A 80 -5.41 -6.08 -15.10
CA ALA A 80 -5.96 -6.79 -13.94
C ALA A 80 -5.32 -6.40 -12.59
N ALA A 81 -4.43 -5.41 -12.58
CA ALA A 81 -3.73 -4.89 -11.40
C ALA A 81 -3.11 -5.95 -10.48
N ARG A 82 -2.54 -7.01 -11.07
CA ARG A 82 -2.01 -8.13 -10.30
C ARG A 82 -0.76 -7.73 -9.51
N ILE A 83 -0.71 -8.16 -8.25
CA ILE A 83 0.47 -8.00 -7.38
C ILE A 83 0.79 -9.32 -6.65
N PRO A 84 2.03 -9.54 -6.19
CA PRO A 84 2.38 -10.71 -5.38
C PRO A 84 1.57 -10.78 -4.09
N PHE A 85 1.20 -11.98 -3.65
CA PHE A 85 0.46 -12.18 -2.40
C PHE A 85 1.18 -11.62 -1.16
N GLU A 86 2.50 -11.77 -1.09
CA GLU A 86 3.30 -11.21 0.01
C GLU A 86 3.14 -9.68 0.10
N THR A 87 3.10 -9.00 -1.06
CA THR A 87 2.87 -7.56 -1.12
C THR A 87 1.45 -7.19 -0.69
N PHE A 88 0.44 -7.91 -1.20
CA PHE A 88 -0.95 -7.68 -0.83
C PHE A 88 -1.19 -7.90 0.67
N SER A 89 -0.68 -9.00 1.22
CA SER A 89 -0.87 -9.37 2.63
C SER A 89 -0.20 -8.40 3.58
N PHE A 90 0.98 -7.88 3.23
CA PHE A 90 1.65 -6.82 3.98
C PHE A 90 0.78 -5.56 4.05
N LEU A 91 0.31 -5.06 2.90
CA LEU A 91 -0.49 -3.84 2.81
C LEU A 91 -1.82 -3.97 3.57
N TYR A 92 -2.53 -5.08 3.34
CA TYR A 92 -3.82 -5.32 3.98
C TYR A 92 -3.68 -5.42 5.51
N SER A 93 -2.69 -6.18 6.00
CA SER A 93 -2.47 -6.33 7.44
C SER A 93 -2.10 -5.01 8.10
N TYR A 94 -1.28 -4.20 7.43
CA TYR A 94 -0.88 -2.90 7.94
C TYR A 94 -2.08 -1.95 8.01
N LEU A 95 -2.86 -1.81 6.93
CA LEU A 95 -4.03 -0.94 6.92
C LEU A 95 -5.11 -1.39 7.91
N ALA A 96 -5.39 -2.69 8.00
CA ALA A 96 -6.31 -3.23 9.00
C ALA A 96 -5.86 -2.92 10.44
N SER A 97 -4.54 -2.88 10.69
CA SER A 97 -4.01 -2.53 12.01
C SER A 97 -4.13 -1.04 12.36
N ILE A 98 -4.12 -0.16 11.36
CA ILE A 98 -4.31 1.29 11.52
C ILE A 98 -5.79 1.60 11.72
N ASP A 99 -6.66 0.96 10.92
CA ASP A 99 -8.12 1.11 10.99
C ASP A 99 -8.69 0.58 12.32
N GLY A 100 -8.14 -0.51 12.85
CA GLY A 100 -8.45 -1.03 14.18
C GLY A 100 -9.82 -1.71 14.31
N GLU A 101 -10.69 -1.62 13.29
CA GLU A 101 -12.01 -2.26 13.29
C GLU A 101 -11.93 -3.77 13.05
N ILE A 102 -10.93 -4.22 12.29
CA ILE A 102 -10.75 -5.64 11.91
C ILE A 102 -9.76 -6.30 12.86
N SER A 103 -10.17 -7.37 13.54
CA SER A 103 -9.26 -8.09 14.42
C SER A 103 -8.13 -8.78 13.65
N LYS A 104 -7.02 -9.06 14.36
CA LYS A 104 -5.90 -9.85 13.79
C LYS A 104 -6.35 -11.23 13.31
N THR A 105 -7.34 -11.83 13.97
CA THR A 105 -7.89 -13.14 13.62
C THR A 105 -8.69 -13.06 12.32
N GLU A 106 -9.56 -12.06 12.18
CA GLU A 106 -10.34 -11.83 10.94
C GLU A 106 -9.42 -11.49 9.77
N THR A 107 -8.41 -10.65 10.01
CA THR A 107 -7.35 -10.33 9.03
C THR A 107 -6.66 -11.59 8.54
N LYS A 108 -6.23 -12.47 9.45
CA LYS A 108 -5.56 -13.72 9.11
C LYS A 108 -6.49 -14.68 8.35
N ALA A 109 -7.75 -14.80 8.77
CA ALA A 109 -8.72 -15.67 8.11
C ALA A 109 -9.00 -15.22 6.66
N PHE A 110 -9.13 -13.90 6.44
CA PHE A 110 -9.27 -13.33 5.11
C PHE A 110 -8.05 -13.63 4.23
N LEU A 111 -6.84 -13.34 4.74
CA LEU A 111 -5.61 -13.56 3.98
C LEU A 111 -5.37 -15.03 3.64
N LEU A 112 -5.70 -15.97 4.53
CA LEU A 112 -5.64 -17.41 4.23
C LEU A 112 -6.60 -17.80 3.08
N GLY A 113 -7.76 -17.15 2.99
CA GLY A 113 -8.70 -17.34 1.89
C GLY A 113 -8.14 -16.84 0.55
N ILE A 114 -7.45 -15.70 0.56
CA ILE A 114 -6.78 -15.13 -0.62
C ILE A 114 -5.56 -15.97 -1.02
N GLU A 115 -4.74 -16.39 -0.06
CA GLU A 115 -3.55 -17.22 -0.29
C GLU A 115 -3.91 -18.52 -1.00
N LYS A 116 -4.97 -19.21 -0.54
CA LYS A 116 -5.47 -20.44 -1.18
C LYS A 116 -5.83 -20.22 -2.65
N GLN A 117 -6.43 -19.08 -2.98
CA GLN A 117 -6.77 -18.72 -4.36
C GLN A 117 -5.51 -18.41 -5.18
N ALA A 118 -4.54 -17.69 -4.60
CA ALA A 118 -3.27 -17.36 -5.25
C ALA A 118 -2.39 -18.61 -5.49
N CYS A 119 -2.35 -19.54 -4.54
CA CYS A 119 -1.63 -20.82 -4.61
C CYS A 119 -2.22 -21.80 -5.62
N GLN A 120 -3.52 -21.70 -5.91
CA GLN A 120 -4.16 -22.47 -6.99
C GLN A 120 -3.87 -21.87 -8.38
N GLY A 121 -3.20 -20.72 -8.44
CA GLY A 121 -2.80 -20.01 -9.66
C GLY A 121 -1.29 -19.74 -9.74
N SER A 122 -0.90 -18.53 -10.14
CA SER A 122 0.50 -18.12 -10.38
C SER A 122 1.19 -17.40 -9.19
N GLY A 123 0.60 -17.44 -8.00
CA GLY A 123 1.13 -16.75 -6.81
C GLY A 123 0.85 -15.24 -6.74
N VAL A 124 -0.05 -14.74 -7.60
CA VAL A 124 -0.48 -13.34 -7.64
C VAL A 124 -1.93 -13.19 -7.16
N VAL A 125 -2.24 -12.03 -6.59
CA VAL A 125 -3.58 -11.64 -6.17
C VAL A 125 -4.25 -10.81 -7.25
N LEU A 126 -5.53 -11.09 -7.49
CA LEU A 126 -6.45 -10.28 -8.32
C LEU A 126 -7.29 -9.41 -7.37
N PRO A 127 -7.15 -8.07 -7.41
CA PRO A 127 -7.85 -7.13 -6.51
C PRO A 127 -9.33 -6.89 -6.82
#